data_AF-A0A6M3LBT7-F1
#
_entry.id   AF-A0A6M3LBT7-F1
#
_cell.length_a   1.000
_cell.length_b   1.000
_cell.length_c   1.000
_cell.angle_alpha   90.00
_cell.angle_beta   90.00
_cell.angle_gamma   90.00
#
_symmetry.space_group_name_H-M   'P 1'
#
loop_
_entity.id
_entity.type
_entity.pdbx_description
1 polymer ?
#
loop_
_entity_poly.entity_id
_entity_poly.type
_entity_poly.pdbx_seq_one_letter_code
_entity_poly.pdbx_strand_id
1 'polypeptide(L)'
;EFEQASRKAAGKHAIIYTSPPLTDTNLRDLPNALQSADLILFNLHGLPGGAAWMADKAGLPVAIRAAQLATLDLSGAVVFIENCYAGDDDNPMRRALEIARARLIIAGEGPNYGGRNSLQGADWLFFALRLAMKASENTKHWLYILNRARRVLRLLGDTDTADFMVWDSREGSNLC
;
A
#
# COMPACT_ATOMS: atom_id res chain seq x y z
N GLU A 1 5.73 7.88 13.37
CA GLU A 1 4.50 7.81 14.19
C GLU A 1 3.59 6.63 13.83
N PHE A 2 3.38 6.29 12.55
CA PHE A 2 2.45 5.20 12.15
C PHE A 2 3.07 3.78 12.09
N GLU A 3 4.38 3.68 12.29
CA GLU A 3 5.16 2.45 12.09
C GLU A 3 4.68 1.26 12.95
N GLN A 4 4.17 1.50 14.16
CA GLN A 4 3.85 0.40 15.08
C GLN A 4 2.63 -0.41 14.64
N ALA A 5 1.57 0.25 14.16
CA ALA A 5 0.37 -0.43 13.67
C ALA A 5 0.68 -1.22 12.39
N SER A 6 1.37 -0.62 11.42
CA SER A 6 1.76 -1.32 10.19
C SER A 6 2.70 -2.49 10.45
N ARG A 7 3.61 -2.40 11.43
CA ARG A 7 4.43 -3.56 11.87
C ARG A 7 3.57 -4.70 12.40
N LYS A 8 2.52 -4.40 13.18
CA LYS A 8 1.56 -5.41 13.65
C LYS A 8 0.78 -6.01 12.49
N ALA A 9 0.34 -5.18 11.54
CA ALA A 9 -0.42 -5.60 10.37
C ALA A 9 0.41 -6.52 9.45
N ALA A 10 1.68 -6.16 9.19
CA ALA A 10 2.63 -6.89 8.36
C ALA A 10 3.14 -8.19 9.01
N GLY A 11 3.24 -8.20 10.34
CA GLY A 11 3.68 -9.35 11.12
C GLY A 11 5.20 -9.50 11.20
N LYS A 12 5.64 -10.42 12.07
CA LYS A 12 7.04 -10.55 12.53
C LYS A 12 8.09 -10.91 11.47
N HIS A 13 7.66 -11.32 10.28
CA HIS A 13 8.56 -11.75 9.19
C HIS A 13 8.64 -10.71 8.06
N ALA A 14 7.97 -9.57 8.19
CA ALA A 14 8.04 -8.51 7.21
C ALA A 14 9.47 -7.92 7.17
N ILE A 15 9.99 -7.73 5.97
CA ILE A 15 11.17 -6.90 5.73
C ILE A 15 10.70 -5.44 5.81
N ILE A 16 11.37 -4.63 6.63
CA ILE A 16 10.90 -3.29 6.94
C ILE A 16 11.95 -2.27 6.53
N TYR A 17 11.54 -1.35 5.66
CA TYR A 17 12.32 -0.19 5.25
C TYR A 17 11.69 1.07 5.83
N THR A 18 12.50 1.86 6.55
CA THR A 18 12.10 3.17 7.06
C THR A 18 12.49 4.25 6.07
N SER A 19 11.67 5.30 5.93
CA SER A 19 12.00 6.46 5.10
C SER A 19 12.07 7.76 5.93
N PRO A 20 13.00 8.70 5.64
CA PRO A 20 14.14 8.49 4.77
C PRO A 20 15.03 7.38 5.37
N PRO A 21 15.68 6.55 4.52
CA PRO A 21 16.52 5.47 5.00
C PRO A 21 17.60 6.02 5.92
N LEU A 22 17.73 5.41 7.09
CA LEU A 22 18.68 5.84 8.13
C LEU A 22 20.12 5.37 7.84
N THR A 23 20.29 4.47 6.86
CA THR A 23 21.57 3.87 6.47
C THR A 23 21.60 3.59 4.97
N ASP A 24 22.78 3.69 4.33
CA ASP A 24 22.97 3.47 2.90
C ASP A 24 22.58 2.05 2.42
N THR A 25 22.68 1.04 3.28
CA THR A 25 22.28 -0.34 2.98
C THR A 25 20.79 -0.43 2.63
N ASN A 26 19.93 0.32 3.34
CA ASN A 26 18.50 0.34 3.06
C ASN A 26 18.18 0.88 1.67
N LEU A 27 19.00 1.77 1.11
CA LEU A 27 18.80 2.32 -0.23
C LEU A 27 19.21 1.36 -1.33
N ARG A 28 20.37 0.70 -1.16
CA ARG A 28 20.92 -0.19 -2.18
C ARG A 28 20.06 -1.42 -2.40
N ASP A 29 19.50 -1.96 -1.32
CA ASP A 29 18.76 -3.23 -1.37
C ASP A 29 17.26 -3.03 -1.60
N LEU A 30 16.75 -1.79 -1.46
CA LEU A 30 15.32 -1.49 -1.61
C LEU A 30 14.76 -1.94 -2.97
N PRO A 31 15.41 -1.66 -4.13
CA PRO A 31 14.89 -2.15 -5.41
C PRO A 31 14.78 -3.67 -5.46
N ASN A 32 15.77 -4.39 -4.94
CA ASN A 32 15.76 -5.86 -4.94
C ASN A 32 14.66 -6.39 -4.02
N ALA A 33 14.52 -5.82 -2.83
CA ALA A 33 13.50 -6.23 -1.87
C ALA A 33 12.08 -5.99 -2.40
N LEU A 34 11.81 -4.82 -3.00
CA LEU A 34 10.51 -4.52 -3.60
C LEU A 34 10.18 -5.47 -4.75
N GLN A 35 11.14 -5.76 -5.64
CA GLN A 35 10.90 -6.64 -6.79
C GLN A 35 10.73 -8.12 -6.39
N SER A 36 11.27 -8.53 -5.25
CA SER A 36 11.15 -9.90 -4.74
C SER A 36 9.91 -10.16 -3.88
N ALA A 37 9.11 -9.13 -3.57
CA ALA A 37 8.02 -9.22 -2.61
C ALA A 37 6.69 -9.62 -3.28
N ASP A 38 5.96 -10.57 -2.67
CA ASP A 38 4.59 -10.92 -3.09
C ASP A 38 3.55 -9.89 -2.64
N LEU A 39 3.82 -9.20 -1.52
CA LEU A 39 2.95 -8.20 -0.91
C LEU A 39 3.79 -7.04 -0.37
N ILE A 40 3.46 -5.82 -0.78
CA ILE A 40 4.13 -4.58 -0.39
C ILE A 40 3.14 -3.67 0.30
N LEU A 41 3.51 -3.11 1.46
CA LEU A 41 2.78 -2.04 2.14
C LEU A 41 3.58 -0.75 2.05
N PHE A 42 3.02 0.27 1.41
CA PHE A 42 3.53 1.64 1.50
C PHE A 42 2.71 2.40 2.54
N ASN A 43 3.28 2.60 3.73
CA ASN A 43 2.77 3.54 4.72
C ASN A 43 3.67 4.79 4.74
N LEU A 44 3.28 5.78 3.93
CA LEU A 44 3.99 7.05 3.71
C LEU A 44 2.95 8.16 3.56
N HIS A 45 3.34 9.41 3.65
CA HIS A 45 2.42 10.52 3.43
C HIS A 45 2.20 10.79 1.94
N GLY A 46 0.94 10.77 1.52
CA GLY A 46 0.51 11.20 0.18
C GLY A 46 -0.02 12.63 0.20
N LEU A 47 0.17 13.36 -0.89
CA LEU A 47 -0.40 14.69 -1.11
C LEU A 47 -1.33 14.65 -2.33
N PRO A 48 -2.40 15.47 -2.37
CA PRO A 48 -3.29 15.54 -3.53
C PRO A 48 -2.50 15.82 -4.82
N GLY A 49 -2.64 14.96 -5.83
CA GLY A 49 -1.93 15.09 -7.12
C GLY A 49 -0.40 15.00 -7.04
N GLY A 50 0.18 14.62 -5.90
CA GLY A 50 1.61 14.60 -5.67
C GLY A 50 2.33 13.49 -6.45
N ALA A 51 3.46 13.83 -7.10
CA ALA A 51 4.34 12.86 -7.77
C ALA A 51 5.45 12.29 -6.85
N ALA A 52 5.23 12.37 -5.54
CA ALA A 52 6.10 11.82 -4.52
C ALA A 52 5.30 11.49 -3.25
N TRP A 53 5.79 10.49 -2.52
CA TRP A 53 5.36 10.26 -1.14
C TRP A 53 6.41 10.76 -0.17
N MET A 54 5.96 11.23 0.98
CA MET A 54 6.80 11.86 2.00
C MET A 54 6.96 10.92 3.18
N ALA A 55 8.13 10.99 3.82
CA ALA A 55 8.41 10.24 5.03
C ALA A 55 7.65 10.80 6.23
N ASP A 56 7.34 9.92 7.19
CA ASP A 56 6.75 10.29 8.48
C ASP A 56 7.80 10.84 9.45
N LYS A 57 8.41 11.98 9.08
CA LYS A 57 9.47 12.68 9.80
C LYS A 57 9.23 14.19 9.76
N ALA A 58 9.75 14.90 10.77
CA ALA A 58 9.74 16.36 10.80
C ALA A 58 10.24 16.96 9.47
N GLY A 59 9.47 17.89 8.91
CA GLY A 59 9.73 18.51 7.61
C GLY A 59 9.26 17.69 6.40
N LEU A 60 8.63 16.52 6.61
CA LEU A 60 8.07 15.65 5.57
C LEU A 60 9.01 15.52 4.35
N PRO A 61 10.25 15.02 4.51
CA PRO A 61 11.16 14.90 3.37
C PRO A 61 10.62 13.88 2.36
N VAL A 62 10.98 14.06 1.08
CA VAL A 62 10.58 13.12 0.01
C VAL A 62 11.16 11.73 0.31
N ALA A 63 10.28 10.74 0.40
CA ALA A 63 10.62 9.34 0.62
C ALA A 63 10.87 8.60 -0.69
N ILE A 64 9.94 8.72 -1.63
CA ILE A 64 10.02 8.07 -2.94
C ILE A 64 9.27 8.90 -3.99
N ARG A 65 9.80 8.97 -5.20
CA ARG A 65 9.21 9.66 -6.34
C ARG A 65 8.56 8.67 -7.31
N ALA A 66 7.53 9.13 -8.02
CA ALA A 66 6.86 8.36 -9.08
C ALA A 66 7.87 7.82 -10.11
N ALA A 67 8.80 8.67 -10.55
CA ALA A 67 9.84 8.27 -11.51
C ALA A 67 10.72 7.12 -11.01
N GLN A 68 10.95 6.98 -9.70
CA GLN A 68 11.74 5.88 -9.14
C GLN A 68 10.91 4.59 -9.03
N LEU A 69 9.62 4.70 -8.70
CA LEU A 69 8.73 3.53 -8.69
C LEU A 69 8.59 2.94 -10.10
N ALA A 70 8.44 3.81 -11.11
CA ALA A 70 8.24 3.41 -12.49
C ALA A 70 9.42 2.63 -13.10
N THR A 71 10.61 2.64 -12.47
CA THR A 71 11.76 1.83 -12.95
C THR A 71 11.79 0.41 -12.40
N LEU A 72 10.87 0.04 -11.51
CA LEU A 72 10.84 -1.29 -10.89
C LEU A 72 10.01 -2.28 -11.73
N ASP A 73 10.29 -3.58 -11.60
CA ASP A 73 9.38 -4.65 -12.03
C ASP A 73 8.65 -5.24 -10.81
N LEU A 74 7.38 -4.87 -10.66
CA LEU A 74 6.50 -5.30 -9.58
C LEU A 74 5.46 -6.33 -10.06
N SER A 75 5.70 -7.01 -11.18
CA SER A 75 4.74 -7.96 -11.79
C SER A 75 4.31 -9.12 -10.90
N GLY A 76 5.10 -9.48 -9.88
CA GLY A 76 4.72 -10.45 -8.85
C GLY A 76 3.92 -9.88 -7.68
N ALA A 77 4.00 -8.56 -7.45
CA ALA A 77 3.63 -7.94 -6.18
C ALA A 77 2.19 -7.43 -6.14
N VAL A 78 1.48 -7.74 -5.06
CA VAL A 78 0.29 -6.99 -4.63
C VAL A 78 0.76 -5.77 -3.84
N VAL A 79 0.39 -4.57 -4.27
CA VAL A 79 0.79 -3.31 -3.64
C VAL A 79 -0.39 -2.72 -2.91
N PHE A 80 -0.28 -2.63 -1.58
CA PHE A 80 -1.23 -1.96 -0.71
C PHE A 80 -0.67 -0.61 -0.30
N ILE A 81 -1.45 0.45 -0.53
CA ILE A 81 -1.04 1.82 -0.30
C ILE A 81 -1.86 2.38 0.85
N GLU A 82 -1.21 2.52 2.00
CA GLU A 82 -1.76 3.15 3.18
C GLU A 82 -1.32 4.61 3.20
N ASN A 83 -1.92 5.41 2.34
CA ASN A 83 -1.70 6.85 2.31
C ASN A 83 -2.92 7.60 1.75
N CYS A 84 -2.89 8.91 1.92
CA CYS A 84 -3.91 9.78 1.37
C CYS A 84 -3.77 9.92 -0.16
N TYR A 85 -4.90 9.96 -0.85
CA TYR A 85 -5.08 10.36 -2.25
C TYR A 85 -4.51 9.42 -3.32
N ALA A 86 -3.91 8.27 -2.97
CA ALA A 86 -3.37 7.37 -3.98
C ALA A 86 -4.43 6.72 -4.88
N GLY A 87 -5.68 6.63 -4.40
CA GLY A 87 -6.80 6.15 -5.19
C GLY A 87 -7.41 7.19 -6.13
N ASP A 88 -7.08 8.47 -5.97
CA ASP A 88 -7.61 9.54 -6.81
C ASP A 88 -7.33 9.30 -8.30
N ASP A 89 -8.24 9.80 -9.13
CA ASP A 89 -8.07 9.81 -10.58
C ASP A 89 -6.76 10.51 -10.98
N ASP A 90 -6.11 9.94 -12.01
CA ASP A 90 -4.83 10.41 -12.54
C ASP A 90 -3.69 10.59 -11.51
N ASN A 91 -3.75 9.92 -10.36
CA ASN A 91 -2.69 10.00 -9.36
C ASN A 91 -1.33 9.52 -9.92
N PRO A 92 -0.27 10.36 -9.94
CA PRO A 92 1.01 10.01 -10.57
C PRO A 92 1.73 8.83 -9.89
N MET A 93 1.53 8.63 -8.60
CA MET A 93 2.14 7.53 -7.85
C MET A 93 1.47 6.20 -8.18
N ARG A 94 0.13 6.17 -8.28
CA ARG A 94 -0.59 4.99 -8.79
C ARG A 94 -0.16 4.66 -10.22
N ARG A 95 -0.09 5.67 -11.10
CA ARG A 95 0.36 5.48 -12.48
C ARG A 95 1.78 4.92 -12.57
N ALA A 96 2.68 5.33 -11.68
CA ALA A 96 4.02 4.76 -11.61
C ALA A 96 4.03 3.27 -11.25
N LEU A 97 3.13 2.83 -10.36
CA LEU A 97 2.99 1.42 -10.00
C LEU A 97 2.38 0.59 -11.14
N GLU A 98 1.47 1.16 -11.93
CA GLU A 98 0.96 0.54 -13.15
C GLU A 98 2.07 0.38 -14.20
N ILE A 99 2.91 1.40 -14.39
CA ILE A 99 4.09 1.33 -15.27
C ILE A 99 5.06 0.26 -14.76
N ALA A 100 5.24 0.17 -13.44
CA ALA A 100 6.02 -0.88 -12.78
C ALA A 100 5.33 -2.26 -12.81
N ARG A 101 4.15 -2.38 -13.41
CA ARG A 101 3.39 -3.64 -13.61
C ARG A 101 2.96 -4.32 -12.31
N ALA A 102 2.75 -3.58 -11.21
CA ALA A 102 2.27 -4.13 -9.94
C ALA A 102 1.03 -5.03 -10.15
N ARG A 103 1.08 -6.32 -9.77
CA ARG A 103 0.01 -7.30 -10.05
C ARG A 103 -1.37 -6.79 -9.67
N LEU A 104 -1.47 -6.24 -8.46
CA LEU A 104 -2.65 -5.54 -7.98
C LEU A 104 -2.19 -4.26 -7.27
N ILE A 105 -2.97 -3.19 -7.41
CA ILE A 105 -2.80 -1.97 -6.64
C ILE A 105 -4.07 -1.78 -5.80
N ILE A 106 -3.90 -1.45 -4.53
CA ILE A 106 -5.00 -1.27 -3.57
C ILE A 106 -4.76 0.02 -2.80
N ALA A 107 -5.68 0.97 -2.93
CA ALA A 107 -5.56 2.34 -2.39
C ALA A 107 -6.94 2.98 -2.24
N GLY A 108 -7.07 3.97 -1.36
CA GLY A 108 -8.28 4.78 -1.20
C GLY A 108 -8.16 6.18 -1.80
N GLU A 109 -9.29 6.76 -2.17
CA GLU A 109 -9.40 8.17 -2.55
C GLU A 109 -9.35 9.08 -1.31
N GLY A 110 -8.96 10.34 -1.50
CA GLY A 110 -9.05 11.31 -0.42
C GLY A 110 -8.14 11.02 0.78
N PRO A 111 -8.41 11.62 1.95
CA PRO A 111 -7.69 11.29 3.17
C PRO A 111 -7.95 9.85 3.61
N ASN A 112 -6.89 9.08 3.83
CA ASN A 112 -6.96 7.71 4.38
C ASN A 112 -6.11 7.62 5.63
N TYR A 113 -6.60 6.89 6.64
CA TYR A 113 -5.93 6.81 7.93
C TYR A 113 -5.67 5.36 8.36
N GLY A 114 -4.44 5.12 8.78
CA GLY A 114 -4.08 4.00 9.64
C GLY A 114 -3.97 4.46 11.10
N GLY A 115 -3.85 3.49 11.99
CA GLY A 115 -3.63 3.76 13.40
C GLY A 115 -2.16 4.03 13.72
N ARG A 116 -1.91 4.74 14.82
CA ARG A 116 -0.53 4.96 15.31
C ARG A 116 -0.02 3.76 16.12
N ASN A 117 -0.80 3.33 17.12
CA ASN A 117 -0.40 2.31 18.10
C ASN A 117 -1.22 1.01 18.01
N SER A 118 -2.40 1.07 17.42
CA SER A 118 -3.34 -0.04 17.25
C SER A 118 -3.79 -0.11 15.80
N LEU A 119 -4.15 -1.30 15.31
CA LEU A 119 -4.71 -1.43 13.96
C LEU A 119 -6.00 -0.59 13.86
N GLN A 120 -6.07 0.30 12.89
CA GLN A 120 -7.26 1.08 12.54
C GLN A 120 -7.37 1.20 11.03
N GLY A 121 -8.59 1.34 10.51
CA GLY A 121 -8.83 1.54 9.09
C GLY A 121 -7.97 0.67 8.19
N ALA A 122 -7.09 1.32 7.43
CA ALA A 122 -6.28 0.69 6.39
C ALA A 122 -5.38 -0.45 6.92
N ASP A 123 -4.93 -0.38 8.18
CA ASP A 123 -4.17 -1.45 8.82
C ASP A 123 -4.96 -2.77 8.84
N TRP A 124 -6.27 -2.70 9.12
CA TRP A 124 -7.14 -3.88 9.20
C TRP A 124 -7.38 -4.49 7.83
N LEU A 125 -7.55 -3.66 6.80
CA LEU A 125 -7.67 -4.14 5.42
C LEU A 125 -6.39 -4.85 4.98
N PHE A 126 -5.23 -4.23 5.21
CA PHE A 126 -3.95 -4.83 4.88
C PHE A 126 -3.72 -6.14 5.64
N PHE A 127 -4.02 -6.16 6.94
CA PHE A 127 -3.92 -7.36 7.76
C PHE A 127 -4.81 -8.51 7.22
N ALA A 128 -6.07 -8.21 6.90
CA ALA A 128 -7.00 -9.19 6.34
C ALA A 128 -6.53 -9.73 4.98
N LEU A 129 -6.04 -8.85 4.10
CA LEU A 129 -5.46 -9.21 2.81
C LEU A 129 -4.26 -10.14 2.98
N ARG A 130 -3.31 -9.78 3.86
CA ARG A 130 -2.12 -10.60 4.14
C ARG A 130 -2.50 -12.00 4.63
N LEU A 131 -3.49 -12.11 5.53
CA LEU A 131 -3.97 -13.41 6.00
C LEU A 131 -4.60 -14.23 4.87
N ALA A 132 -5.39 -13.60 4.00
CA ALA A 132 -5.99 -14.27 2.85
C ALA A 132 -4.93 -14.77 1.84
N MET A 133 -3.91 -13.96 1.56
CA MET A 133 -2.78 -14.33 0.70
C MET A 133 -1.95 -15.47 1.29
N LYS A 134 -1.79 -15.49 2.61
CA LYS A 134 -1.11 -16.61 3.28
C LYS A 134 -1.92 -17.91 3.23
N ALA A 135 -3.24 -17.83 3.23
CA ALA A 135 -4.12 -19.00 3.29
C ALA A 135 -4.43 -19.62 1.91
N SER A 136 -4.20 -18.89 0.83
CA SER A 136 -4.63 -19.29 -0.51
C SER A 136 -3.79 -18.59 -1.57
N GLU A 137 -3.57 -19.22 -2.72
CA GLU A 137 -2.96 -18.57 -3.91
C GLU A 137 -4.02 -17.94 -4.86
N ASN A 138 -5.30 -18.20 -4.59
CA ASN A 138 -6.42 -17.76 -5.43
C ASN A 138 -6.78 -16.29 -5.19
N THR A 139 -6.51 -15.43 -6.17
CA THR A 139 -6.82 -14.00 -6.13
C THR A 139 -8.30 -13.70 -5.86
N LYS A 140 -9.24 -14.50 -6.39
CA LYS A 140 -10.68 -14.29 -6.12
C LYS A 140 -10.99 -14.46 -4.64
N HIS A 141 -10.30 -15.38 -3.95
CA HIS A 141 -10.43 -15.54 -2.51
C HIS A 141 -9.90 -14.32 -1.76
N TRP A 142 -8.75 -13.76 -2.17
CA TRP A 142 -8.19 -12.56 -1.56
C TRP A 142 -9.14 -11.38 -1.64
N LEU A 143 -9.68 -11.13 -2.84
CA LEU A 143 -10.63 -10.04 -3.09
C LEU A 143 -11.95 -10.25 -2.34
N TYR A 144 -12.42 -11.49 -2.22
CA TYR A 144 -13.59 -11.81 -1.39
C TYR A 144 -13.37 -11.44 0.09
N ILE A 145 -12.22 -11.81 0.67
CA ILE A 145 -11.90 -11.47 2.06
C ILE A 145 -11.72 -9.96 2.23
N LEU A 146 -11.04 -9.28 1.30
CA LEU A 146 -10.88 -7.83 1.32
C LEU A 146 -12.23 -7.10 1.29
N ASN A 147 -13.14 -7.53 0.41
CA ASN A 147 -14.49 -6.97 0.32
C ASN A 147 -15.33 -7.24 1.58
N ARG A 148 -15.16 -8.40 2.22
CA ARG A 148 -15.77 -8.68 3.53
C ARG A 148 -15.22 -7.75 4.61
N ALA A 149 -13.91 -7.52 4.65
CA ALA A 149 -13.27 -6.62 5.61
C ALA A 149 -13.77 -5.17 5.43
N ARG A 150 -13.84 -4.67 4.18
CA ARG A 150 -14.40 -3.34 3.86
C ARG A 150 -15.83 -3.18 4.37
N ARG A 151 -16.69 -4.19 4.17
CA ARG A 151 -18.07 -4.17 4.68
C ARG A 151 -18.12 -4.08 6.21
N VAL A 152 -17.25 -4.79 6.91
CA VAL A 152 -17.17 -4.72 8.38
C VAL A 152 -16.73 -3.33 8.81
N LEU A 153 -15.70 -2.74 8.20
CA LEU A 153 -15.26 -1.38 8.50
C LEU A 153 -16.38 -0.34 8.28
N ARG A 154 -17.12 -0.46 7.17
CA ARG A 154 -18.27 0.41 6.90
C ARG A 154 -19.35 0.31 7.98
N LEU A 155 -19.64 -0.89 8.48
CA LEU A 155 -20.59 -1.09 9.58
C LEU A 155 -20.09 -0.51 10.91
N LEU A 156 -18.79 -0.37 11.08
CA LEU A 156 -18.15 0.27 12.23
C LEU A 156 -18.02 1.79 12.07
N GLY A 157 -18.49 2.36 10.95
CA GLY A 157 -18.47 3.80 10.68
C GLY A 157 -17.19 4.34 10.04
N ASP A 158 -16.28 3.45 9.61
CA ASP A 158 -15.07 3.83 8.88
C ASP A 158 -15.35 3.79 7.38
N THR A 159 -15.73 4.92 6.81
CA THR A 159 -16.10 5.05 5.39
C THR A 159 -14.88 5.26 4.49
N ASP A 160 -13.94 6.09 4.92
CA ASP A 160 -12.77 6.48 4.12
C ASP A 160 -11.94 5.25 3.73
N THR A 161 -11.70 4.35 4.69
CA THR A 161 -10.97 3.11 4.42
C THR A 161 -11.81 2.08 3.64
N ALA A 162 -13.11 2.03 3.91
CA ALA A 162 -13.98 1.02 3.28
C ALA A 162 -14.10 1.20 1.76
N ASP A 163 -13.76 2.38 1.25
CA ASP A 163 -13.86 2.76 -0.17
C ASP A 163 -12.55 2.58 -0.94
N PHE A 164 -11.55 1.90 -0.35
CA PHE A 164 -10.36 1.48 -1.09
C PHE A 164 -10.78 0.73 -2.36
N MET A 165 -10.10 1.01 -3.47
CA MET A 165 -10.36 0.37 -4.76
C MET A 165 -9.28 -0.66 -5.07
N VAL A 166 -9.51 -1.47 -6.10
CA VAL A 166 -8.55 -2.47 -6.57
C VAL A 166 -8.37 -2.34 -8.08
N TRP A 167 -7.13 -2.12 -8.50
CA TRP A 167 -6.73 -2.10 -9.90
C TRP A 167 -5.92 -3.36 -10.21
N ASP A 168 -6.27 -4.08 -11.27
CA ASP A 168 -5.44 -5.15 -11.82
C ASP A 168 -4.68 -4.63 -13.04
N SER A 169 -3.37 -4.43 -12.87
CA SER A 169 -2.52 -3.89 -13.95
C SER A 169 -2.40 -4.85 -15.13
N ARG A 170 -2.80 -6.13 -14.98
CA ARG A 170 -2.76 -7.13 -16.05
C ARG A 170 -3.95 -7.03 -16.99
N GLU A 171 -5.08 -6.48 -16.53
CA GLU A 171 -6.33 -6.43 -17.30
C GLU A 171 -6.74 -5.00 -17.71
N GLY A 172 -5.94 -3.97 -17.40
CA GLY A 172 -6.19 -2.60 -17.82
C GLY A 172 -7.54 -2.03 -17.36
N SER A 173 -8.18 -2.62 -16.35
CA SER A 173 -9.53 -2.27 -15.89
C SER A 173 -9.70 -2.49 -14.36
N ASN A 174 -10.59 -1.68 -13.76
CA ASN A 174 -10.97 -1.76 -12.35
C ASN A 174 -11.74 -3.07 -12.08
N LEU A 175 -11.36 -3.82 -11.04
CA LEU A 175 -11.91 -5.15 -10.80
C LEU A 175 -13.12 -5.21 -9.87
N CYS A 176 -13.48 -4.14 -9.16
CA CYS A 176 -14.69 -4.02 -8.32
C CYS A 176 -14.84 -2.58 -7.85
#